data_AF-A0A1G4AX77-F1
#
_entry.id   AF-A0A1G4AX77-F1
#
_cell.length_a   1.000
_cell.length_b   1.000
_cell.length_c   1.000
_cell.angle_alpha   90.00
_cell.angle_beta   90.00
_cell.angle_gamma   90.00
#
_symmetry.space_group_name_H-M   'P 1'
#
loop_
_entity.id
_entity.type
_entity.pdbx_description
1 polymer ?
#
loop_
_entity_poly.entity_id
_entity_poly.type
_entity_poly.pdbx_seq_one_letter_code
_entity_poly.pdbx_strand_id
1 'polypeptide(L)'
;MQLAHPLTLLFPLVLPSTAQAQSSGTGSTTHYWDCCKHSCAWLGKTSSLAARAGTICDRDDNPLSDGGATCSGCDPGSAAYMCSAQSPWLGIRWLCSLQIRAIPGGGVGQFDACTDQYGAPANGWGQRYGGVSSRAECDGFPAKSKAGCYWRFYWFKGINNPSVSFRQVTCPAEITTDVRSPQAIGSSDIKSHEQYLSDPSLERLGKPFVS
;
A
#
# COMPACT_ATOMS: atom_id res chain seq x y z
N MET A 1 -64.97 -24.53 29.00
CA MET A 1 -63.53 -24.17 28.96
C MET A 1 -63.04 -24.40 27.54
N GLN A 2 -63.05 -23.36 26.70
CA GLN A 2 -62.59 -23.43 25.30
C GLN A 2 -61.11 -22.99 25.24
N LEU A 3 -60.24 -23.90 24.80
CA LEU A 3 -58.82 -23.63 24.56
C LEU A 3 -58.65 -23.02 23.16
N ALA A 4 -58.33 -21.73 23.09
CA ALA A 4 -57.93 -21.06 21.86
C ALA A 4 -56.46 -21.36 21.55
N HIS A 5 -56.18 -21.94 20.39
CA HIS A 5 -54.83 -22.15 19.87
C HIS A 5 -54.39 -20.91 19.07
N PRO A 6 -53.22 -20.31 19.35
CA PRO A 6 -52.71 -19.21 18.54
C PRO A 6 -52.12 -19.78 17.25
N LEU A 7 -52.69 -19.37 16.12
CA LEU A 7 -52.18 -19.67 14.79
C LEU A 7 -50.98 -18.75 14.52
N THR A 8 -49.77 -19.25 14.72
CA THR A 8 -48.52 -18.51 14.49
C THR A 8 -48.30 -18.35 12.98
N LEU A 9 -48.54 -17.15 12.45
CA LEU A 9 -48.19 -16.77 11.08
C LEU A 9 -46.66 -16.70 10.92
N LEU A 10 -46.08 -17.70 10.24
CA LEU A 10 -44.71 -17.66 9.73
C LEU A 10 -44.63 -16.68 8.56
N PHE A 11 -44.26 -15.44 8.83
CA PHE A 11 -43.86 -14.48 7.80
C PHE A 11 -42.48 -14.90 7.25
N PRO A 12 -42.33 -15.17 5.95
CA PRO A 12 -41.02 -15.46 5.38
C PRO A 12 -40.16 -14.20 5.44
N LEU A 13 -39.09 -14.26 6.25
CA LEU A 13 -38.07 -13.22 6.33
C LEU A 13 -37.28 -13.21 5.01
N VAL A 14 -37.78 -12.47 4.01
CA VAL A 14 -37.02 -12.19 2.79
C VAL A 14 -35.94 -11.18 3.16
N LEU A 15 -34.72 -11.67 3.41
CA LEU A 15 -33.54 -10.84 3.61
C LEU A 15 -33.21 -10.11 2.29
N PRO A 16 -33.26 -8.77 2.23
CA PRO A 16 -32.83 -8.05 1.04
C PRO A 16 -31.32 -8.28 0.83
N SER A 17 -30.97 -8.97 -0.25
CA SER A 17 -29.57 -9.10 -0.68
C SER A 17 -29.12 -7.75 -1.25
N THR A 18 -28.41 -6.95 -0.45
CA THR A 18 -27.75 -5.74 -0.93
C THR A 18 -26.56 -6.16 -1.79
N ALA A 19 -26.76 -6.20 -3.11
CA ALA A 19 -25.67 -6.34 -4.06
C ALA A 19 -24.78 -5.10 -3.98
N GLN A 20 -23.66 -5.21 -3.26
CA GLN A 20 -22.63 -4.18 -3.22
C GLN A 20 -21.94 -4.16 -4.59
N ALA A 21 -22.21 -3.13 -5.40
CA ALA A 21 -21.60 -3.01 -6.73
C ALA A 21 -20.07 -3.02 -6.61
N GLN A 22 -19.42 -4.10 -7.03
CA GLN A 22 -17.98 -4.24 -7.04
C GLN A 22 -17.41 -3.61 -8.32
N SER A 23 -16.49 -2.66 -8.20
CA SER A 23 -15.78 -2.11 -9.36
C SER A 23 -14.85 -3.17 -9.97
N SER A 24 -14.86 -3.34 -11.29
CA SER A 24 -13.93 -4.25 -11.99
C SER A 24 -13.68 -3.78 -13.42
N GLY A 25 -12.55 -4.19 -14.02
CA GLY A 25 -12.20 -3.84 -15.39
C GLY A 25 -10.72 -3.99 -15.68
N THR A 26 -10.27 -3.31 -16.73
CA THR A 26 -8.86 -3.18 -17.10
C THR A 26 -8.40 -1.74 -16.92
N GLY A 27 -7.10 -1.53 -16.71
CA GLY A 27 -6.52 -0.21 -16.58
C GLY A 27 -5.01 -0.23 -16.75
N SER A 28 -4.43 0.96 -16.90
CA SER A 28 -2.98 1.16 -16.90
C SER A 28 -2.54 1.65 -15.53
N THR A 29 -1.34 1.25 -15.13
CA THR A 29 -0.74 1.70 -13.87
C THR A 29 0.39 2.69 -14.14
N THR A 30 0.66 3.52 -13.16
CA THR A 30 1.90 4.29 -13.05
C THR A 30 2.50 4.03 -11.67
N HIS A 31 3.72 4.49 -11.44
CA HIS A 31 4.33 4.48 -10.11
C HIS A 31 4.80 5.88 -9.73
N TYR A 32 4.70 6.22 -8.44
CA TYR A 32 5.11 7.51 -7.90
C TYR A 32 5.42 7.41 -6.40
N TRP A 33 6.15 8.38 -5.88
CA TRP A 33 6.31 8.66 -4.46
C TRP A 33 6.71 10.12 -4.28
N ASP A 34 5.74 10.95 -3.92
CA ASP A 34 5.89 12.41 -3.76
C ASP A 34 6.01 12.86 -2.30
N CYS A 35 5.92 11.91 -1.37
CA CYS A 35 5.88 12.13 0.08
C CYS A 35 4.68 12.93 0.59
N CYS A 36 3.77 13.38 -0.28
CA CYS A 36 2.59 14.15 0.13
C CYS A 36 1.68 13.33 1.04
N LYS A 37 0.92 14.00 1.91
CA LYS A 37 -0.26 13.41 2.53
C LYS A 37 -1.24 12.95 1.45
N HIS A 38 -1.62 11.67 1.51
CA HIS A 38 -2.60 11.10 0.57
C HIS A 38 -4.01 11.64 0.84
N SER A 39 -4.79 11.76 -0.24
CA SER A 39 -6.11 12.42 -0.20
C SER A 39 -7.16 11.68 0.63
N CYS A 40 -6.95 10.38 0.87
CA CYS A 40 -7.83 9.57 1.70
C CYS A 40 -7.70 9.92 3.20
N ALA A 41 -6.59 10.51 3.63
CA ALA A 41 -6.37 10.89 5.02
C ALA A 41 -7.05 12.21 5.44
N TRP A 42 -7.78 12.89 4.56
CA TRP A 42 -8.53 14.08 4.96
C TRP A 42 -9.84 13.72 5.64
N LEU A 43 -10.18 14.47 6.70
CA LEU A 43 -11.45 14.36 7.39
C LEU A 43 -12.63 14.48 6.42
N GLY A 44 -13.62 13.61 6.59
CA GLY A 44 -14.86 13.61 5.80
C GLY A 44 -14.75 13.04 4.38
N LYS A 45 -13.57 12.56 3.94
CA LYS A 45 -13.43 11.95 2.60
C LYS A 45 -13.92 10.51 2.51
N THR A 46 -14.01 9.79 3.62
CA THR A 46 -14.55 8.43 3.64
C THR A 46 -15.38 8.20 4.91
N SER A 47 -16.35 7.29 4.82
CA SER A 47 -17.17 6.85 5.96
C SER A 47 -16.51 5.76 6.81
N SER A 48 -15.42 5.16 6.32
CA SER A 48 -14.71 4.05 6.98
C SER A 48 -13.30 3.92 6.40
N LEU A 49 -12.34 4.66 6.95
CA LEU A 49 -10.92 4.40 6.65
C LEU A 49 -10.49 3.16 7.42
N ALA A 50 -9.96 2.20 6.69
CA ALA A 50 -8.98 1.28 7.23
C ALA A 50 -7.90 2.08 7.97
N ALA A 51 -7.63 1.75 9.24
CA ALA A 51 -6.74 2.52 10.11
C ALA A 51 -5.40 2.87 9.44
N ARG A 52 -4.82 1.96 8.65
CA ARG A 52 -3.60 2.21 7.86
C ARG A 52 -3.75 3.22 6.73
N ALA A 53 -4.84 3.21 5.98
CA ALA A 53 -5.03 4.12 4.84
C ALA A 53 -5.31 5.57 5.28
N GLY A 54 -5.81 5.75 6.51
CA GLY A 54 -5.97 7.07 7.13
C GLY A 54 -4.74 7.55 7.90
N THR A 55 -3.76 6.67 8.15
CA THR A 55 -2.56 7.05 8.89
C THR A 55 -1.70 7.98 8.03
N ILE A 56 -1.29 9.10 8.60
CA ILE A 56 -0.29 10.03 8.06
C ILE A 56 0.86 10.11 9.04
N CYS A 57 2.04 10.53 8.57
CA CYS A 57 3.21 10.64 9.41
C CYS A 57 3.77 12.07 9.45
N ASP A 58 4.51 12.37 10.50
CA ASP A 58 5.33 13.57 10.58
C ASP A 58 6.58 13.45 9.68
N ARG A 59 7.47 14.46 9.76
CA ARG A 59 8.70 14.50 8.97
C ARG A 59 9.62 13.31 9.21
N ASP A 60 9.63 12.77 10.44
CA ASP A 60 10.49 11.66 10.85
C ASP A 60 9.84 10.29 10.63
N ASP A 61 8.72 10.25 9.90
CA ASP A 61 7.96 9.04 9.58
C ASP A 61 7.36 8.40 10.86
N ASN A 62 6.91 9.22 11.82
CA ASN A 62 6.14 8.77 12.98
C ASN A 62 4.65 9.01 12.75
N PRO A 63 3.76 8.05 13.05
CA PRO A 63 2.33 8.22 12.87
C PRO A 63 1.77 9.42 13.65
N LEU A 64 1.00 10.27 12.97
CA LEU A 64 0.26 11.37 13.55
C LEU A 64 -1.14 10.89 13.97
N SER A 65 -1.53 11.21 15.21
CA SER A 65 -2.82 10.85 15.81
C SER A 65 -3.74 12.06 15.94
N ASP A 66 -3.86 12.86 14.88
CA ASP A 66 -4.66 14.08 14.82
C ASP A 66 -5.93 13.94 13.97
N GLY A 67 -6.26 12.71 13.55
CA GLY A 67 -7.38 12.43 12.68
C GLY A 67 -7.22 12.97 11.25
N GLY A 68 -6.00 13.31 10.82
CA GLY A 68 -5.77 13.91 9.52
C GLY A 68 -6.08 15.40 9.47
N ALA A 69 -6.00 16.09 10.60
CA ALA A 69 -6.17 17.54 10.69
C ALA A 69 -4.99 18.32 10.08
N THR A 70 -3.76 17.85 10.28
CA THR A 70 -2.54 18.51 9.77
C THR A 70 -2.54 18.50 8.24
N CYS A 71 -2.22 19.65 7.64
CA CYS A 71 -2.16 19.79 6.19
C CYS A 71 -0.96 19.03 5.58
N SER A 72 -1.00 18.81 4.27
CA SER A 72 0.05 18.06 3.57
C SER A 72 1.38 18.81 3.65
N GLY A 73 2.50 18.11 3.72
CA GLY A 73 3.82 18.69 3.49
C GLY A 73 3.98 19.27 2.07
N CYS A 74 3.06 18.96 1.16
CA CYS A 74 2.95 19.59 -0.15
C CYS A 74 2.19 20.93 -0.13
N ASP A 75 1.57 21.27 1.00
CA ASP A 75 0.97 22.58 1.26
C ASP A 75 2.00 23.47 1.99
N PRO A 76 2.10 24.77 1.63
CA PRO A 76 3.04 25.68 2.29
C PRO A 76 2.86 25.74 3.80
N GLY A 77 3.93 25.48 4.55
CA GLY A 77 3.96 25.62 6.01
C GLY A 77 3.33 24.47 6.80
N SER A 78 3.09 23.31 6.18
CA SER A 78 2.63 22.11 6.88
C SER A 78 3.59 20.93 6.77
N ALA A 79 3.32 19.87 7.53
CA ALA A 79 4.28 18.80 7.78
C ALA A 79 3.63 17.41 7.99
N ALA A 80 2.53 17.10 7.28
CA ALA A 80 2.01 15.74 7.20
C ALA A 80 2.43 15.06 5.88
N TYR A 81 2.94 13.85 5.99
CA TYR A 81 3.52 13.08 4.89
C TYR A 81 2.91 11.68 4.82
N MET A 82 3.07 11.03 3.67
CA MET A 82 2.77 9.60 3.54
C MET A 82 3.78 8.78 4.37
N CYS A 83 3.29 7.82 5.15
CA CYS A 83 4.16 6.97 5.96
C CYS A 83 4.89 5.95 5.09
N SER A 84 6.18 5.72 5.36
CA SER A 84 6.99 4.73 4.63
C SER A 84 6.46 3.30 4.79
N ALA A 85 5.78 3.02 5.91
CA ALA A 85 5.06 1.76 6.15
C ALA A 85 3.85 1.54 5.20
N GLN A 86 3.48 2.54 4.38
CA GLN A 86 2.48 2.41 3.31
C GLN A 86 3.11 2.04 1.96
N SER A 87 4.44 1.88 1.91
CA SER A 87 5.13 1.34 0.74
C SER A 87 4.86 -0.16 0.56
N PRO A 88 4.94 -0.69 -0.66
CA PRO A 88 4.84 -2.12 -0.92
C PRO A 88 5.88 -2.94 -0.17
N TRP A 89 5.47 -4.09 0.37
CA TRP A 89 6.36 -5.07 0.97
C TRP A 89 6.20 -6.45 0.34
N LEU A 90 7.19 -7.32 0.58
CA LEU A 90 7.14 -8.73 0.25
C LEU A 90 6.32 -9.48 1.32
N GLY A 91 5.04 -9.74 1.05
CA GLY A 91 4.17 -10.56 1.91
C GLY A 91 3.99 -12.00 1.39
N ILE A 92 3.51 -12.89 2.26
CA ILE A 92 3.09 -14.25 1.88
C ILE A 92 2.02 -14.16 0.78
N ARG A 93 2.18 -15.04 -0.22
CA ARG A 93 1.32 -15.24 -1.39
C ARG A 93 -0.15 -14.93 -1.10
N TRP A 94 -0.76 -14.13 -1.98
CA TRP A 94 -2.17 -13.71 -2.10
C TRP A 94 -2.51 -12.24 -1.76
N LEU A 95 -1.58 -11.47 -1.19
CA LEU A 95 -1.71 -10.01 -1.11
C LEU A 95 -0.89 -9.36 -2.21
N CYS A 96 -1.20 -9.63 -3.48
CA CYS A 96 -0.59 -8.95 -4.62
C CYS A 96 -0.69 -7.43 -4.44
N SER A 97 0.38 -6.84 -3.92
CA SER A 97 0.83 -5.48 -4.25
C SER A 97 -0.30 -4.44 -4.19
N LEU A 98 -1.01 -4.38 -3.06
CA LEU A 98 -2.18 -3.50 -2.93
C LEU A 98 -1.82 -2.00 -2.89
N GLN A 99 -0.53 -1.67 -3.09
CA GLN A 99 -0.01 -0.32 -3.34
C GLN A 99 0.96 -0.25 -4.55
N ILE A 100 0.67 -0.93 -5.69
CA ILE A 100 1.51 -0.84 -6.92
C ILE A 100 1.82 0.61 -7.35
N ARG A 101 0.96 1.58 -7.01
CA ARG A 101 1.21 2.98 -7.36
C ARG A 101 2.22 3.70 -6.48
N ALA A 102 2.21 3.44 -5.16
CA ALA A 102 3.00 4.21 -4.20
C ALA A 102 4.35 3.52 -3.94
N ILE A 103 5.28 3.64 -4.89
CA ILE A 103 6.59 2.97 -4.84
C ILE A 103 7.66 4.02 -4.52
N PRO A 104 8.36 3.94 -3.37
CA PRO A 104 9.52 4.80 -3.11
C PRO A 104 10.51 4.75 -4.26
N GLY A 105 10.84 5.92 -4.80
CA GLY A 105 11.68 6.04 -5.99
C GLY A 105 10.95 5.85 -7.30
N GLY A 106 9.62 5.91 -7.32
CA GLY A 106 8.80 5.99 -8.55
C GLY A 106 8.80 7.37 -9.21
N GLY A 107 9.42 8.36 -8.58
CA GLY A 107 9.40 9.76 -9.02
C GLY A 107 8.34 10.56 -8.28
N VAL A 108 8.68 11.80 -7.96
CA VAL A 108 7.82 12.72 -7.20
C VAL A 108 6.69 13.28 -8.07
N GLY A 109 6.92 13.41 -9.38
CA GLY A 109 5.91 13.88 -10.32
C GLY A 109 5.60 15.36 -10.15
N GLN A 110 4.31 15.70 -10.09
CA GLN A 110 3.88 17.10 -10.04
C GLN A 110 4.28 17.80 -8.74
N PHE A 111 4.13 17.09 -7.61
CA PHE A 111 4.41 17.59 -6.27
C PHE A 111 5.71 16.98 -5.75
N ASP A 112 6.38 17.66 -4.82
CA ASP A 112 7.59 17.14 -4.18
C ASP A 112 7.66 17.62 -2.72
N ALA A 113 7.12 16.81 -1.82
CA ALA A 113 7.35 16.96 -0.39
C ALA A 113 8.57 16.15 0.07
N CYS A 114 9.19 15.33 -0.79
CA CYS A 114 10.32 14.51 -0.42
C CYS A 114 11.58 15.35 -0.18
N THR A 115 11.72 16.46 -0.91
CA THR A 115 12.74 17.49 -0.62
C THR A 115 12.59 18.01 0.80
N ASP A 116 11.38 18.36 1.24
CA ASP A 116 11.13 18.89 2.58
C ASP A 116 11.13 17.84 3.69
N GLN A 117 10.70 16.60 3.38
CA GLN A 117 10.63 15.53 4.37
C GLN A 117 12.01 14.94 4.66
N TYR A 118 12.74 14.57 3.60
CA TYR A 118 13.94 13.73 3.67
C TYR A 118 15.20 14.41 3.13
N GLY A 119 15.10 15.67 2.68
CA GLY A 119 16.22 16.34 2.01
C GLY A 119 16.54 15.71 0.65
N ALA A 120 15.53 15.16 -0.05
CA ALA A 120 15.72 14.63 -1.38
C ALA A 120 16.21 15.73 -2.36
N PRO A 121 16.84 15.36 -3.48
CA PRO A 121 17.12 16.33 -4.55
C PRO A 121 15.83 16.97 -5.06
N ALA A 122 15.91 18.17 -5.65
CA ALA A 122 14.74 18.95 -6.10
C ALA A 122 13.84 18.28 -7.18
N ASN A 123 14.27 17.13 -7.72
CA ASN A 123 13.48 16.30 -8.65
C ASN A 123 13.09 14.95 -8.03
N GLY A 124 13.22 14.82 -6.70
CA GLY A 124 13.25 13.54 -6.00
C GLY A 124 14.49 12.71 -6.32
N TRP A 125 14.45 11.44 -5.95
CA TRP A 125 15.47 10.47 -6.35
C TRP A 125 15.25 10.01 -7.80
N GLY A 126 16.29 10.16 -8.63
CA GLY A 126 16.23 9.81 -10.05
C GLY A 126 15.49 10.85 -10.89
N GLN A 127 14.69 10.40 -11.84
CA GLN A 127 13.90 11.28 -12.72
C GLN A 127 12.62 11.76 -12.03
N ARG A 128 12.23 13.02 -12.28
CA ARG A 128 11.00 13.60 -11.71
C ARG A 128 9.77 12.72 -11.98
N TYR A 129 9.65 12.19 -13.19
CA TYR A 129 8.64 11.20 -13.57
C TYR A 129 9.35 9.88 -13.90
N GLY A 130 9.02 8.81 -13.17
CA GLY A 130 9.62 7.49 -13.34
C GLY A 130 10.70 7.14 -12.30
N GLY A 131 11.27 8.15 -11.65
CA GLY A 131 12.16 8.01 -10.50
C GLY A 131 13.47 7.29 -10.81
N VAL A 132 13.91 6.45 -9.89
CA VAL A 132 15.16 5.70 -10.03
C VAL A 132 15.09 4.68 -11.16
N SER A 133 16.22 4.46 -11.83
CA SER A 133 16.31 3.57 -12.99
C SER A 133 16.91 2.20 -12.67
N SER A 134 17.60 2.10 -11.54
CA SER A 134 18.33 0.92 -11.12
C SER A 134 18.16 0.66 -9.63
N ARG A 135 18.36 -0.61 -9.25
CA ARG A 135 18.31 -1.02 -7.86
C ARG A 135 19.34 -0.31 -6.98
N ALA A 136 20.54 -0.07 -7.48
CA ALA A 136 21.64 0.52 -6.71
C ALA A 136 21.30 1.94 -6.20
N GLU A 137 20.45 2.67 -6.94
CA GLU A 137 19.99 4.00 -6.51
C GLU A 137 19.13 3.95 -5.24
N CYS A 138 18.56 2.79 -4.87
CA CYS A 138 17.84 2.62 -3.61
C CYS A 138 18.75 2.77 -2.37
N ASP A 139 20.07 2.68 -2.50
CA ASP A 139 20.98 2.84 -1.36
C ASP A 139 21.02 4.27 -0.81
N GLY A 140 20.66 5.26 -1.63
CA GLY A 140 20.55 6.67 -1.24
C GLY A 140 19.25 7.04 -0.53
N PHE A 141 18.34 6.09 -0.28
CA PHE A 141 17.05 6.35 0.35
C PHE A 141 17.13 6.34 1.89
N PRO A 142 16.20 7.01 2.59
CA PRO A 142 16.00 6.83 4.02
C PRO A 142 15.77 5.37 4.39
N ALA A 143 16.29 4.93 5.53
CA ALA A 143 16.24 3.52 5.95
C ALA A 143 14.82 2.92 5.93
N LYS A 144 13.82 3.70 6.34
CA LYS A 144 12.41 3.29 6.41
C LYS A 144 11.76 3.07 5.03
N SER A 145 12.26 3.69 3.95
CA SER A 145 11.68 3.61 2.60
C SER A 145 12.51 2.77 1.62
N LYS A 146 13.72 2.34 2.00
CA LYS A 146 14.58 1.45 1.20
C LYS A 146 13.88 0.16 0.80
N ALA A 147 13.16 -0.48 1.72
CA ALA A 147 12.49 -1.76 1.45
C ALA A 147 11.47 -1.65 0.30
N GLY A 148 10.67 -0.58 0.28
CA GLY A 148 9.73 -0.30 -0.81
C GLY A 148 10.41 0.02 -2.15
N CYS A 149 11.54 0.74 -2.12
CA CYS A 149 12.34 0.98 -3.33
C CYS A 149 12.89 -0.35 -3.89
N TYR A 150 13.43 -1.20 -3.03
CA TYR A 150 13.94 -2.51 -3.42
C TYR A 150 12.86 -3.42 -3.97
N TRP A 151 11.66 -3.40 -3.39
CA TRP A 151 10.52 -4.16 -3.88
C TRP A 151 10.25 -3.93 -5.37
N ARG A 152 10.43 -2.69 -5.87
CA ARG A 152 10.29 -2.33 -7.30
C ARG A 152 11.14 -3.22 -8.20
N PHE A 153 12.39 -3.45 -7.84
CA PHE A 153 13.34 -4.16 -8.70
C PHE A 153 13.34 -5.66 -8.47
N TYR A 154 12.94 -6.12 -7.28
CA TYR A 154 12.94 -7.53 -6.93
C TYR A 154 11.67 -8.27 -7.32
N TRP A 155 10.54 -7.83 -6.76
CA TRP A 155 9.26 -8.50 -6.94
C TRP A 155 8.55 -7.97 -8.17
N PHE A 156 8.50 -6.64 -8.30
CA PHE A 156 7.86 -5.97 -9.43
C PHE A 156 8.72 -5.96 -10.70
N LYS A 157 9.95 -6.52 -10.62
CA LYS A 157 10.88 -6.73 -11.74
C LYS A 157 11.20 -5.48 -12.54
N GLY A 158 11.05 -4.29 -11.93
CA GLY A 158 11.25 -3.01 -12.60
C GLY A 158 10.29 -2.76 -13.77
N ILE A 159 9.17 -3.48 -13.84
CA ILE A 159 8.20 -3.33 -14.93
C ILE A 159 7.68 -1.89 -14.92
N ASN A 160 7.66 -1.27 -16.10
CA ASN A 160 7.24 0.12 -16.25
C ASN A 160 5.78 0.18 -16.70
N ASN A 161 4.92 0.77 -15.86
CA ASN A 161 3.52 1.06 -16.16
C ASN A 161 2.72 -0.11 -16.76
N PRO A 162 2.69 -1.30 -16.11
CA PRO A 162 1.97 -2.44 -16.66
C PRO A 162 0.45 -2.18 -16.75
N SER A 163 -0.17 -2.76 -17.77
CA SER A 163 -1.62 -2.93 -17.80
C SER A 163 -2.05 -3.99 -16.80
N VAL A 164 -3.18 -3.77 -16.14
CA VAL A 164 -3.74 -4.66 -15.13
C VAL A 164 -5.22 -4.90 -15.38
N SER A 165 -5.69 -6.07 -14.98
CA SER A 165 -7.12 -6.31 -14.71
C SER A 165 -7.36 -6.22 -13.21
N PHE A 166 -8.42 -5.54 -12.79
CA PHE A 166 -8.74 -5.34 -11.38
C PHE A 166 -10.18 -5.73 -11.06
N ARG A 167 -10.40 -6.09 -9.80
CA ARG A 167 -11.71 -6.27 -9.19
C ARG A 167 -11.62 -5.78 -7.74
N GLN A 168 -12.62 -5.03 -7.31
CA GLN A 168 -12.75 -4.57 -5.95
C GLN A 168 -13.04 -5.75 -5.03
N VAL A 169 -12.22 -5.89 -4.00
CA VAL A 169 -12.33 -6.93 -2.98
C VAL A 169 -12.43 -6.28 -1.60
N THR A 170 -12.88 -7.05 -0.62
CA THR A 170 -12.78 -6.65 0.79
C THR A 170 -11.31 -6.42 1.13
N CYS A 171 -11.00 -5.29 1.76
CA CYS A 171 -9.63 -4.98 2.16
C CYS A 171 -9.13 -6.04 3.15
N PRO A 172 -8.02 -6.72 2.85
CA PRO A 172 -7.43 -7.71 3.75
C PRO A 172 -6.98 -7.08 5.08
N ALA A 173 -7.00 -7.86 6.16
CA ALA A 173 -6.66 -7.38 7.50
C ALA A 173 -5.24 -6.81 7.54
N GLU A 174 -4.29 -7.43 6.85
CA GLU A 174 -2.90 -7.00 6.77
C GLU A 174 -2.78 -5.56 6.29
N ILE A 175 -3.68 -5.08 5.43
CA ILE A 175 -3.68 -3.71 4.90
C ILE A 175 -4.54 -2.75 5.72
N THR A 176 -5.39 -3.26 6.60
CA THR A 176 -6.31 -2.40 7.37
C THR A 176 -5.94 -2.26 8.83
N THR A 177 -5.32 -3.27 9.45
CA THR A 177 -5.09 -3.33 10.90
C THR A 177 -3.65 -3.05 11.30
N ASP A 178 -2.69 -3.20 10.38
CA ASP A 178 -1.26 -3.07 10.73
C ASP A 178 -0.73 -1.63 10.61
N VAL A 179 -1.16 -0.76 11.52
CA VAL A 179 -0.52 0.56 11.73
C VAL A 179 0.83 0.45 12.47
N ARG A 180 1.37 -0.77 12.66
CA ARG A 180 2.37 -1.04 13.69
C ARG A 180 3.50 -2.00 13.32
N SER A 181 3.75 -2.24 12.05
CA SER A 181 4.99 -2.91 11.66
C SER A 181 5.95 -1.97 10.94
N PRO A 182 6.83 -1.29 11.68
CA PRO A 182 8.22 -1.18 11.30
C PRO A 182 8.89 -2.54 11.55
N GLN A 183 8.41 -3.62 10.94
CA GLN A 183 9.37 -4.57 10.40
C GLN A 183 9.94 -3.85 9.19
N ALA A 184 10.90 -2.96 9.47
CA ALA A 184 12.09 -2.97 8.67
C ALA A 184 12.41 -4.46 8.51
N ILE A 185 12.12 -5.00 7.33
CA ILE A 185 12.80 -6.19 6.86
C ILE A 185 14.25 -5.76 6.98
N GLY A 186 14.91 -6.14 8.07
CA GLY A 186 16.30 -5.80 8.29
C GLY A 186 17.07 -6.35 7.10
N SER A 187 18.27 -5.85 6.84
CA SER A 187 19.15 -6.52 5.87
C SER A 187 19.31 -8.02 6.14
N SER A 188 19.07 -8.46 7.38
CA SER A 188 18.98 -9.86 7.84
C SER A 188 17.70 -10.62 7.44
N ASP A 189 16.59 -9.93 7.17
CA ASP A 189 15.30 -10.53 6.79
C ASP A 189 15.12 -10.57 5.25
N ILE A 190 16.02 -9.90 4.50
CA ILE A 190 16.12 -10.00 3.05
C ILE A 190 16.90 -11.29 2.73
N LYS A 191 16.17 -12.39 2.50
CA LYS A 191 16.77 -13.63 1.97
C LYS A 191 17.53 -13.33 0.66
N SER A 192 18.77 -13.80 0.55
CA SER A 192 19.53 -13.74 -0.71
C SER A 192 18.76 -14.46 -1.83
N HIS A 193 19.09 -14.17 -3.09
CA HIS A 193 18.45 -14.84 -4.23
C HIS A 193 18.51 -16.38 -4.12
N GLU A 194 19.63 -16.92 -3.64
CA GLU A 194 19.81 -18.36 -3.36
C GLU A 194 19.00 -18.86 -2.15
N GLN A 195 18.85 -18.05 -1.08
CA GLN A 195 17.99 -18.39 0.06
C GLN A 195 16.50 -18.33 -0.29
N TYR A 196 16.11 -17.57 -1.31
CA TYR A 196 14.75 -17.53 -1.83
C TYR A 196 14.46 -18.75 -2.71
N LEU A 197 15.42 -19.18 -3.53
CA LEU A 197 15.30 -20.37 -4.39
C LEU A 197 15.38 -21.71 -3.63
N SER A 198 15.94 -21.72 -2.42
CA SER A 198 16.10 -22.91 -1.56
C SER A 198 15.01 -23.07 -0.50
N ASP A 199 13.95 -22.25 -0.53
CA ASP A 199 12.85 -22.35 0.43
C ASP A 199 11.97 -23.59 0.12
N PRO A 200 11.95 -24.62 0.97
CA PRO A 200 11.22 -25.87 0.71
C PRO A 200 9.70 -25.69 0.68
N SER A 201 9.18 -24.51 1.07
CA SER A 201 7.78 -24.15 0.86
C SER A 201 7.42 -23.90 -0.62
N LEU A 202 8.42 -23.71 -1.49
CA LEU A 202 8.24 -23.56 -2.94
C LEU A 202 8.09 -24.89 -3.68
N GLU A 203 8.63 -26.00 -3.15
CA GLU A 203 8.52 -27.33 -3.77
C GLU A 203 7.11 -27.94 -3.66
N ARG A 204 6.29 -27.46 -2.72
CA ARG A 204 4.92 -27.96 -2.50
C ARG A 204 3.90 -27.58 -3.58
N LEU A 205 4.33 -26.84 -4.61
CA LEU A 205 3.47 -26.36 -5.70
C LEU A 205 3.84 -26.90 -7.07
N GLY A 206 4.72 -27.91 -7.14
CA GLY A 206 4.84 -28.83 -8.27
C GLY A 206 4.85 -28.17 -9.64
N LYS A 207 5.95 -27.50 -10.00
CA LYS A 207 6.69 -27.64 -11.29
C LYS A 207 7.73 -26.52 -11.50
N PRO A 208 8.78 -26.78 -12.31
CA PRO A 208 10.15 -26.35 -12.05
C PRO A 208 10.48 -24.97 -12.63
N PHE A 209 11.38 -24.27 -11.96
CA PHE A 209 12.16 -23.17 -12.54
C PHE A 209 13.20 -23.79 -13.47
N VAL A 210 13.04 -23.66 -14.80
CA VAL A 210 14.12 -23.88 -15.76
C VAL A 210 14.10 -22.77 -16.80
N SER A 211 15.25 -22.09 -16.87
CA SER A 211 15.78 -21.12 -17.86
C SER A 211 14.95 -19.88 -18.17
#